data_AF-A0A7S3SIK1-F1
#
_entry.id   AF-A0A7S3SIK1-F1
#
_cell.length_a   1.000
_cell.length_b   1.000
_cell.length_c   1.000
_cell.angle_alpha   90.00
_cell.angle_beta   90.00
_cell.angle_gamma   90.00
#
_symmetry.space_group_name_H-M   'P 1'
#
loop_
_entity.id
_entity.type
_entity.pdbx_description
1 polymer ?
#
loop_
_entity_poly.entity_id
_entity_poly.type
_entity_poly.pdbx_seq_one_letter_code
_entity_poly.pdbx_strand_id
1 'polypeptide(L)'
;MVEPEDIKIGDMVGVQKESHIICEKLPTDYDARVKAMEMDEKPTDNYTDIGGLDKQIEELQEAIVLPMTHKERFQKLGIRPPKGLLMHGPPGTGKTLMARACAAATSATFLKLAGTQLVQMYIGDGAKMVRDAFELAREKAPTIIFIDELDSVGTKRGAGENEGREVHRTMLELLNQ
;
A
#
# COMPACT_ATOMS: atom_id res chain seq x y z
N MET A 1 27.74 0.97 -21.78
CA MET A 1 26.57 0.80 -22.68
C MET A 1 25.76 -0.31 -22.07
N VAL A 2 24.46 -0.10 -21.91
CA VAL A 2 23.56 -1.08 -21.29
C VAL A 2 23.23 -2.16 -22.31
N GLU A 3 23.24 -3.42 -21.89
CA GLU A 3 22.82 -4.55 -22.73
C GLU A 3 21.31 -4.41 -23.06
N PRO A 4 20.86 -4.70 -24.28
CA PRO A 4 19.43 -4.62 -24.64
C PRO A 4 18.52 -5.52 -23.79
N GLU A 5 19.09 -6.55 -23.18
CA GLU A 5 18.39 -7.53 -22.33
C GLU A 5 18.00 -6.96 -20.95
N ASP A 6 18.70 -5.91 -20.50
CA ASP A 6 18.51 -5.31 -19.18
C ASP A 6 17.44 -4.19 -19.16
N ILE A 7 16.92 -3.82 -20.34
CA ILE A 7 15.98 -2.72 -20.53
C ILE A 7 14.61 -3.27 -20.94
N LYS A 8 13.58 -2.92 -20.17
CA LYS A 8 12.18 -3.21 -20.49
C LYS A 8 11.43 -1.93 -20.85
N ILE A 9 10.34 -2.10 -21.59
CA ILE A 9 9.44 -0.99 -21.93
C ILE A 9 8.91 -0.39 -20.63
N GLY A 10 9.18 0.91 -20.42
CA GLY A 10 8.80 1.65 -19.21
C GLY A 10 9.97 2.01 -18.29
N ASP A 11 11.15 1.44 -18.48
CA ASP A 11 12.32 1.74 -17.66
C ASP A 11 12.87 3.15 -17.95
N MET A 12 13.27 3.86 -16.89
CA MET A 12 14.01 5.11 -17.01
C MET A 12 15.47 4.82 -17.35
N VAL A 13 16.00 5.54 -18.34
CA VAL A 13 17.38 5.39 -18.80
C VAL A 13 18.06 6.75 -18.93
N GLY A 14 19.35 6.79 -18.57
CA GLY A 14 20.21 7.93 -18.79
C GLY A 14 20.64 7.99 -20.25
N VAL A 15 20.35 9.10 -20.92
CA VAL A 15 20.69 9.32 -22.33
C VAL A 15 21.71 10.44 -22.45
N GLN A 16 22.77 10.22 -23.23
CA GLN A 16 23.74 11.26 -23.54
C GLN A 16 23.11 12.34 -24.43
N LYS A 17 23.24 13.61 -24.02
CA LYS A 17 22.52 14.75 -24.63
C LYS A 17 22.81 14.96 -26.12
N GLU A 18 24.02 14.65 -26.56
CA GLU A 18 24.49 14.96 -27.93
C GLU A 18 24.36 13.77 -28.89
N SER A 19 24.63 12.56 -28.42
CA SER A 19 24.65 11.34 -29.24
C SER A 19 23.37 10.51 -29.14
N HIS A 20 22.49 10.84 -28.19
CA HIS A 20 21.28 10.08 -27.87
C HIS A 20 21.54 8.59 -27.55
N ILE A 21 22.76 8.26 -27.08
CA ILE A 21 23.12 6.91 -26.67
C ILE A 21 22.64 6.65 -25.24
N ILE A 22 22.08 5.44 -25.02
CA ILE A 22 21.70 4.93 -23.71
C ILE A 22 22.97 4.58 -22.92
N CYS A 23 23.24 5.33 -21.86
CA CYS A 23 24.44 5.17 -21.04
C CYS A 23 24.24 4.16 -19.91
N GLU A 24 23.13 4.32 -19.18
CA GLU A 24 22.83 3.56 -17.96
C GLU A 24 21.32 3.44 -17.74
N LYS A 25 20.94 2.44 -16.95
CA LYS A 25 19.58 2.29 -16.44
C LYS A 25 19.47 3.08 -15.14
N LEU A 26 18.47 3.96 -15.07
CA LEU A 26 18.19 4.73 -13.85
C LEU A 26 17.26 3.93 -12.94
N PRO A 27 17.37 4.10 -11.61
CA PRO A 27 16.41 3.51 -10.69
C PRO A 27 15.00 4.04 -10.97
N THR A 28 14.00 3.21 -10.70
CA THR A 28 12.58 3.56 -10.76
C THR A 28 12.32 4.73 -9.81
N ASP A 29 12.04 5.90 -10.36
CA ASP A 29 11.69 7.08 -9.58
C ASP A 29 10.19 7.08 -9.28
N TYR A 30 9.86 6.74 -8.03
CA TYR A 30 8.52 6.92 -7.49
C TYR A 30 8.28 8.38 -7.11
N ASP A 31 7.03 8.82 -7.24
CA ASP A 31 6.58 10.13 -6.79
C ASP A 31 7.03 10.37 -5.32
N ALA A 32 7.55 11.57 -5.04
CA ALA A 32 7.99 11.94 -3.70
C ALA A 32 6.89 11.76 -2.64
N ARG A 33 5.62 11.91 -3.05
CA ARG A 33 4.45 11.65 -2.19
C ARG A 33 4.35 10.19 -1.78
N VAL A 34 4.67 9.26 -2.67
CA VAL A 34 4.65 7.81 -2.39
C VAL A 34 5.81 7.42 -1.50
N LYS A 35 7.00 7.99 -1.72
CA LYS A 35 8.15 7.81 -0.82
C LYS A 35 7.85 8.34 0.59
N ALA A 36 7.08 9.43 0.71
CA ALA A 36 6.65 9.96 2.00
C ALA A 36 5.55 9.15 2.70
N MET A 37 4.89 8.20 2.02
CA MET A 37 3.92 7.27 2.64
C MET A 37 4.60 6.13 3.40
N GLU A 38 5.87 5.88 3.11
CA GLU A 38 6.68 4.94 3.86
C GLU A 38 6.96 5.52 5.24
N MET A 39 6.63 4.76 6.28
CA MET A 39 6.99 5.16 7.64
C MET A 39 8.46 4.81 7.90
N ASP A 40 9.32 5.82 7.93
CA ASP A 40 10.74 5.69 8.30
C ASP A 40 10.93 5.26 9.76
N GLU A 41 10.02 5.67 10.65
CA GLU A 41 10.02 5.28 12.06
C GLU A 41 9.02 4.16 12.32
N LYS A 42 9.54 3.01 12.81
CA LYS A 42 8.69 1.91 13.28
C LYS A 42 7.87 2.41 14.47
N PRO A 43 6.52 2.35 14.41
CA PRO A 43 5.72 2.60 15.60
C PRO A 43 6.15 1.63 16.70
N THR A 44 6.33 2.12 17.92
CA THR A 44 6.72 1.32 19.09
C THR A 44 5.52 0.85 19.91
N ASP A 45 4.31 1.02 19.36
CA ASP A 45 3.05 0.63 20.01
C ASP A 45 3.01 -0.90 20.18
N ASN A 46 2.75 -1.36 21.40
CA ASN A 46 2.62 -2.79 21.68
C ASN A 46 1.15 -3.19 21.78
N TYR A 47 0.85 -4.47 21.53
CA TYR A 47 -0.49 -5.01 21.75
C TYR A 47 -0.94 -4.90 23.22
N THR A 48 0.00 -4.82 24.16
CA THR A 48 -0.26 -4.61 25.59
C THR A 48 -0.91 -3.26 25.89
N ASP A 49 -0.75 -2.29 24.98
CA ASP A 49 -1.30 -0.94 25.15
C ASP A 49 -2.77 -0.86 24.70
N ILE A 50 -3.32 -1.96 24.14
CA ILE A 50 -4.69 -2.05 23.62
C ILE A 50 -5.54 -2.87 24.60
N GLY A 51 -6.44 -2.20 25.32
CA GLY A 51 -7.33 -2.85 26.28
C GLY A 51 -8.61 -3.42 25.66
N GLY A 52 -8.96 -4.65 26.02
CA GLY A 52 -10.31 -5.21 25.82
C GLY A 52 -10.66 -5.66 24.40
N LEU A 53 -9.67 -5.74 23.50
CA LEU A 53 -9.83 -6.14 22.10
C LEU A 53 -9.06 -7.42 21.76
N ASP A 54 -8.85 -8.31 22.73
CA ASP A 54 -7.99 -9.50 22.60
C ASP A 54 -8.41 -10.38 21.43
N LYS A 55 -9.72 -10.59 21.25
CA LYS A 55 -10.25 -11.38 20.13
C LYS A 55 -9.90 -10.78 18.76
N GLN A 56 -10.02 -9.46 18.62
CA GLN A 56 -9.72 -8.75 17.38
C GLN A 56 -8.21 -8.72 17.11
N ILE A 57 -7.39 -8.64 18.15
CA ILE A 57 -5.93 -8.74 18.04
C ILE A 57 -5.53 -10.13 17.55
N GLU A 58 -6.14 -11.19 18.11
CA GLU A 58 -5.90 -12.57 17.68
C GLU A 58 -6.29 -12.78 16.21
N GLU A 59 -7.50 -12.37 15.80
CA GLU A 59 -7.96 -12.45 14.41
C GLU A 59 -7.03 -11.68 13.44
N LEU A 60 -6.53 -10.51 13.85
CA LEU A 60 -5.58 -9.72 13.07
C LEU A 60 -4.23 -10.43 12.93
N GLN A 61 -3.72 -11.01 14.02
CA GLN A 61 -2.46 -11.74 14.01
C GLN A 61 -2.54 -12.99 13.14
N GLU A 62 -3.63 -13.75 13.23
CA GLU A 62 -3.85 -14.91 12.38
C GLU A 62 -4.00 -14.52 10.90
N ALA A 63 -4.62 -13.38 10.61
CA ALA A 63 -4.80 -12.93 9.23
C ALA A 63 -3.50 -12.39 8.60
N ILE A 64 -2.65 -11.69 9.35
CA ILE A 64 -1.47 -10.99 8.80
C ILE A 64 -0.16 -11.69 9.16
N VAL A 65 0.05 -12.00 10.43
CA VAL A 65 1.33 -12.54 10.91
C VAL A 65 1.50 -14.01 10.52
N LEU A 66 0.43 -14.80 10.58
CA LEU A 66 0.48 -16.24 10.27
C LEU A 66 0.87 -16.51 8.80
N PRO A 67 0.32 -15.81 7.79
CA PRO A 67 0.77 -15.97 6.40
C PRO A 67 2.19 -15.47 6.16
N MET A 68 2.68 -14.49 6.92
CA MET A 68 4.05 -14.00 6.77
C MET A 68 5.07 -14.98 7.35
N THR A 69 4.80 -15.52 8.54
CA THR A 69 5.72 -16.39 9.29
C THR A 69 5.65 -17.86 8.86
N HIS A 70 4.47 -18.37 8.50
CA HIS A 70 4.22 -19.80 8.29
C HIS A 70 3.59 -20.11 6.91
N LYS A 71 4.18 -19.60 5.83
CA LYS A 71 3.71 -19.83 4.44
C LYS A 71 3.54 -21.31 4.09
N GLU A 72 4.41 -22.19 4.60
CA GLU A 72 4.35 -23.64 4.35
C GLU A 72 3.06 -24.29 4.83
N ARG A 73 2.46 -23.81 5.92
CA ARG A 73 1.20 -24.36 6.44
C ARG A 73 0.06 -24.14 5.43
N PHE A 74 -0.03 -22.93 4.87
CA PHE A 74 -1.02 -22.60 3.85
C PHE A 74 -0.83 -23.43 2.57
N GLN A 75 0.43 -23.63 2.15
CA GLN A 75 0.75 -24.45 0.97
C GLN A 75 0.38 -25.93 1.18
N LYS A 76 0.68 -26.51 2.34
CA LYS A 76 0.33 -27.91 2.67
C LYS A 76 -1.18 -28.14 2.75
N LEU A 77 -1.93 -27.16 3.27
CA LEU A 77 -3.40 -27.21 3.31
C LEU A 77 -4.04 -26.88 1.95
N GLY A 78 -3.29 -26.35 0.99
CA GLY A 78 -3.82 -25.94 -0.32
C GLY A 78 -4.76 -24.73 -0.26
N ILE A 79 -4.74 -23.98 0.84
CA ILE A 79 -5.59 -22.81 1.05
C ILE A 79 -4.82 -21.52 0.71
N ARG A 80 -5.52 -20.54 0.12
CA ARG A 80 -4.94 -19.22 -0.14
C ARG A 80 -5.01 -18.39 1.14
N PRO A 81 -3.92 -17.72 1.55
CA PRO A 81 -3.98 -16.82 2.69
C PRO A 81 -4.94 -15.65 2.42
N PRO A 82 -5.54 -15.06 3.46
CA PRO A 82 -6.36 -13.86 3.31
C PRO A 82 -5.55 -12.74 2.68
N LYS A 83 -6.14 -12.02 1.72
CA LYS A 83 -5.45 -10.95 0.97
C LYS A 83 -5.41 -9.62 1.73
N GLY A 84 -6.29 -9.43 2.70
CA GLY A 84 -6.43 -8.20 3.46
C GLY A 84 -7.50 -8.33 4.52
N LEU A 85 -7.55 -7.36 5.42
CA LEU A 85 -8.50 -7.28 6.52
C LEU A 85 -9.16 -5.91 6.53
N LEU A 86 -10.47 -5.87 6.78
CA LEU A 86 -11.23 -4.63 6.89
C LEU A 86 -11.65 -4.43 8.35
N MET A 87 -11.15 -3.36 8.96
CA MET A 87 -11.56 -2.93 10.30
C MET A 87 -12.65 -1.87 10.18
N HIS A 88 -13.84 -2.14 10.74
CA HIS A 88 -14.93 -1.18 10.77
C HIS A 88 -15.48 -1.01 12.19
N GLY A 89 -16.16 0.11 12.43
CA GLY A 89 -16.85 0.38 13.70
C GLY A 89 -16.80 1.86 14.06
N PRO A 90 -17.36 2.25 15.22
CA PRO A 90 -17.36 3.64 15.69
C PRO A 90 -15.96 4.25 15.75
N PRO A 91 -15.82 5.57 15.59
CA PRO A 91 -14.55 6.25 15.84
C PRO A 91 -14.14 6.07 17.31
N GLY A 92 -12.84 6.05 17.59
CA GLY A 92 -12.30 5.93 18.95
C GLY A 92 -12.12 4.51 19.49
N THR A 93 -12.44 3.46 18.71
CA THR A 93 -12.22 2.05 19.13
C THR A 93 -10.79 1.53 18.90
N GLY A 94 -9.80 2.41 18.68
CA GLY A 94 -8.40 2.01 18.53
C GLY A 94 -8.00 1.32 17.20
N LYS A 95 -8.80 1.42 16.13
CA LYS A 95 -8.48 0.81 14.81
C LYS A 95 -7.10 1.20 14.27
N THR A 96 -6.80 2.50 14.24
CA THR A 96 -5.51 3.04 13.78
C THR A 96 -4.35 2.61 14.71
N LEU A 97 -4.61 2.50 16.00
CA LEU A 97 -3.62 2.08 17.00
C LEU A 97 -3.30 0.58 16.83
N MET A 98 -4.31 -0.25 16.60
CA MET A 98 -4.15 -1.68 16.33
C MET A 98 -3.35 -1.95 15.04
N ALA A 99 -3.57 -1.16 13.99
CA ALA A 99 -2.77 -1.23 12.76
C ALA A 99 -1.29 -0.92 13.01
N ARG A 100 -1.00 0.12 13.80
CA ARG A 100 0.37 0.50 14.18
C ARG A 100 1.05 -0.55 15.03
N ALA A 101 0.36 -1.12 16.02
CA ALA A 101 0.89 -2.21 16.82
C ALA A 101 1.19 -3.47 15.98
N CYS A 102 0.37 -3.74 14.96
CA CYS A 102 0.63 -4.84 14.03
C CYS A 102 1.86 -4.61 13.14
N ALA A 103 2.07 -3.37 12.70
CA ALA A 103 3.28 -2.99 11.97
C ALA A 103 4.54 -3.15 12.84
N ALA A 104 4.47 -2.72 14.10
CA ALA A 104 5.54 -2.86 15.08
C ALA A 104 5.95 -4.33 15.27
N ALA A 105 4.95 -5.21 15.43
CA ALA A 105 5.17 -6.62 15.72
C ALA A 105 5.73 -7.43 14.54
N THR A 106 5.39 -7.06 13.30
CA THR A 106 5.76 -7.85 12.11
C THR A 106 7.13 -7.47 11.53
N SER A 107 7.73 -6.34 11.96
CA SER A 107 8.98 -5.81 11.38
C SER A 107 8.97 -5.70 9.84
N ALA A 108 7.79 -5.68 9.25
CA ALA A 108 7.57 -5.53 7.82
C ALA A 108 7.60 -4.04 7.44
N THR A 109 7.85 -3.74 6.17
CA THR A 109 7.72 -2.37 5.66
C THR A 109 6.27 -1.91 5.85
N PHE A 110 6.05 -0.74 6.45
CA PHE A 110 4.71 -0.21 6.67
C PHE A 110 4.47 1.01 5.78
N LEU A 111 3.54 0.86 4.85
CA LEU A 111 3.09 1.97 4.00
C LEU A 111 1.75 2.48 4.53
N LYS A 112 1.75 3.72 5.02
CA LYS A 112 0.53 4.39 5.46
C LYS A 112 -0.03 5.24 4.33
N LEU A 113 -1.24 4.91 3.91
CA LEU A 113 -1.96 5.63 2.88
C LEU A 113 -3.25 6.19 3.49
N ALA A 114 -3.41 7.51 3.50
CA ALA A 114 -4.68 8.11 3.91
C ALA A 114 -5.60 8.22 2.69
N GLY A 115 -6.86 7.81 2.82
CA GLY A 115 -7.84 7.90 1.72
C GLY A 115 -7.99 9.32 1.19
N THR A 116 -7.88 10.33 2.06
CA THR A 116 -7.87 11.75 1.68
C THR A 116 -6.71 12.12 0.74
N GLN A 117 -5.56 11.45 0.82
CA GLN A 117 -4.44 11.69 -0.09
C GLN A 117 -4.72 11.17 -1.50
N LEU A 118 -5.59 10.17 -1.66
CA LEU A 118 -5.96 9.63 -2.97
C LEU A 118 -6.83 10.57 -3.80
N VAL A 119 -7.45 11.55 -3.17
CA VAL A 119 -8.27 12.56 -3.82
C VAL A 119 -7.36 13.69 -4.31
N GLN A 120 -7.17 13.78 -5.62
CA GLN A 120 -6.33 14.78 -6.26
C GLN A 120 -7.19 15.69 -7.15
N MET A 121 -6.70 16.91 -7.40
CA MET A 121 -7.35 17.85 -8.34
C MET A 121 -7.03 17.51 -9.81
N TYR A 122 -5.99 16.71 -10.04
CA TYR A 122 -5.48 16.38 -11.37
C TYR A 122 -5.89 14.97 -11.77
N ILE A 123 -6.66 14.90 -12.87
CA ILE A 123 -7.25 13.65 -13.37
C ILE A 123 -6.18 12.58 -13.57
N GLY A 124 -6.25 11.53 -12.76
CA GLY A 124 -5.42 10.33 -12.91
C GLY A 124 -4.17 10.32 -12.04
N ASP A 125 -3.86 11.42 -11.35
CA ASP A 125 -2.77 11.45 -10.36
C ASP A 125 -3.04 10.50 -9.21
N GLY A 126 -4.28 10.46 -8.71
CA GLY A 126 -4.67 9.51 -7.65
C GLY A 126 -4.48 8.05 -8.07
N ALA A 127 -4.88 7.69 -9.30
CA ALA A 127 -4.73 6.34 -9.84
C ALA A 127 -3.25 5.99 -10.13
N LYS A 128 -2.43 6.95 -10.54
CA LYS A 128 -0.98 6.76 -10.67
C LYS A 128 -0.36 6.49 -9.30
N MET A 129 -0.69 7.30 -8.29
CA MET A 129 -0.17 7.16 -6.94
C MET A 129 -0.53 5.82 -6.29
N VAL A 130 -1.74 5.29 -6.52
CA VAL A 130 -2.11 3.93 -6.08
C VAL A 130 -1.18 2.89 -6.73
N ARG A 131 -0.98 2.95 -8.05
CA ARG A 131 -0.09 2.01 -8.76
C ARG A 131 1.34 2.07 -8.23
N ASP A 132 1.88 3.26 -8.11
CA ASP A 132 3.24 3.50 -7.61
C ASP A 132 3.39 2.98 -6.17
N ALA A 133 2.38 3.15 -5.31
CA ALA A 133 2.40 2.64 -3.94
C ALA A 133 2.39 1.10 -3.87
N PHE A 134 1.59 0.43 -4.72
CA PHE A 134 1.58 -1.03 -4.80
C PHE A 134 2.86 -1.60 -5.42
N GLU A 135 3.46 -0.90 -6.38
CA GLU A 135 4.74 -1.28 -6.98
C GLU A 135 5.88 -1.15 -5.97
N LEU A 136 5.95 -0.02 -5.25
CA LEU A 136 6.89 0.17 -4.14
C LEU A 136 6.71 -0.92 -3.06
N ALA A 137 5.46 -1.27 -2.73
CA ALA A 137 5.18 -2.32 -1.77
C ALA A 137 5.67 -3.71 -2.24
N ARG A 138 5.63 -3.99 -3.55
CA ARG A 138 6.16 -5.23 -4.14
C ARG A 138 7.69 -5.25 -4.13
N GLU A 139 8.34 -4.12 -4.43
CA GLU A 139 9.80 -4.00 -4.33
C GLU A 139 10.31 -4.17 -2.90
N LYS A 140 9.57 -3.63 -1.91
CA LYS A 140 9.93 -3.68 -0.48
C LYS A 140 9.35 -4.86 0.29
N ALA A 141 8.87 -5.89 -0.41
CA ALA A 141 8.24 -7.05 0.21
C ALA A 141 9.20 -7.74 1.22
N PRO A 142 8.75 -8.09 2.44
CA PRO A 142 7.36 -8.06 2.95
C PRO A 142 6.87 -6.67 3.39
N THR A 143 5.67 -6.30 2.93
CA THR A 143 5.07 -4.98 3.16
C THR A 143 3.62 -5.10 3.64
N ILE A 144 3.21 -4.21 4.54
CA ILE A 144 1.81 -3.99 4.95
C ILE A 144 1.39 -2.60 4.46
N ILE A 145 0.34 -2.57 3.64
CA ILE A 145 -0.31 -1.31 3.22
C ILE A 145 -1.49 -1.07 4.14
N PHE A 146 -1.46 0.02 4.89
CA PHE A 146 -2.55 0.46 5.74
C PHE A 146 -3.28 1.63 5.09
N ILE A 147 -4.57 1.45 4.82
CA ILE A 147 -5.43 2.46 4.23
C ILE A 147 -6.35 3.01 5.33
N ASP A 148 -6.12 4.26 5.73
CA ASP A 148 -6.96 4.96 6.70
C ASP A 148 -8.06 5.76 5.98
N GLU A 149 -9.18 6.01 6.66
CA GLU A 149 -10.30 6.83 6.12
C GLU A 149 -10.77 6.41 4.72
N LEU A 150 -10.97 5.10 4.50
CA LEU A 150 -11.42 4.56 3.20
C LEU A 150 -12.79 5.12 2.75
N ASP A 151 -13.59 5.61 3.68
CA ASP A 151 -14.86 6.29 3.40
C ASP A 151 -14.69 7.57 2.56
N SER A 152 -13.53 8.24 2.64
CA SER A 152 -13.21 9.40 1.79
C SER A 152 -13.18 9.07 0.29
N VAL A 153 -12.80 7.83 -0.07
CA VAL A 153 -12.76 7.36 -1.46
C VAL A 153 -13.92 6.44 -1.83
N GLY A 154 -14.63 5.91 -0.82
CA GLY A 154 -15.69 4.90 -0.97
C GLY A 154 -17.10 5.45 -1.16
N THR A 155 -17.28 6.67 -1.72
CA THR A 155 -18.63 7.25 -1.83
C THR A 155 -19.50 6.51 -2.86
N LYS A 156 -20.75 6.23 -2.48
CA LYS A 156 -21.73 5.51 -3.30
C LYS A 156 -22.05 6.29 -4.58
N ARG A 157 -22.17 5.60 -5.71
CA ARG A 157 -22.52 6.21 -7.01
C ARG A 157 -23.79 7.07 -6.88
N GLY A 158 -23.69 8.39 -7.09
CA GLY A 158 -24.88 9.24 -7.26
C GLY A 158 -24.85 10.69 -6.74
N ALA A 159 -23.78 11.21 -6.14
CA ALA A 159 -23.78 12.59 -5.61
C ALA A 159 -22.55 13.39 -6.08
N GLY A 160 -22.74 14.27 -7.07
CA GLY A 160 -21.74 15.28 -7.51
C GLY A 160 -21.18 15.05 -8.92
N GLU A 161 -21.61 15.88 -9.88
CA GLU A 161 -21.45 15.67 -11.33
C GLU A 161 -20.02 15.72 -11.90
N ASN A 162 -18.96 16.05 -11.15
CA ASN A 162 -17.59 16.06 -11.68
C ASN A 162 -16.50 15.51 -10.73
N GLU A 163 -16.53 15.82 -9.43
CA GLU A 163 -15.48 15.38 -8.49
C GLU A 163 -15.57 13.88 -8.15
N GLY A 164 -16.79 13.30 -8.14
CA GLY A 164 -16.98 11.88 -7.80
C GLY A 164 -16.40 10.90 -8.84
N ARG A 165 -16.24 11.33 -10.10
CA ARG A 165 -15.78 10.45 -11.19
C ARG A 165 -14.30 10.11 -11.09
N GLU A 166 -13.50 11.05 -10.59
CA GLU A 166 -12.07 10.83 -10.38
C GLU A 166 -11.83 9.89 -9.20
N VAL A 167 -12.51 10.13 -8.07
CA VAL A 167 -12.44 9.28 -6.88
C VAL A 167 -12.82 7.83 -7.21
N HIS A 168 -13.86 7.64 -8.03
CA HIS A 168 -14.24 6.31 -8.52
C HIS A 168 -13.17 5.66 -9.39
N ARG A 169 -12.45 6.44 -10.21
CA ARG A 169 -11.36 5.91 -11.03
C ARG A 169 -10.20 5.42 -10.16
N THR A 170 -9.82 6.18 -9.15
CA THR A 170 -8.79 5.78 -8.18
C THR A 170 -9.23 4.54 -7.39
N MET A 171 -10.50 4.47 -6.99
CA MET A 171 -11.07 3.28 -6.32
C MET A 171 -11.04 2.03 -7.23
N LEU A 172 -11.39 2.16 -8.51
CA LEU A 172 -11.32 1.05 -9.46
C LEU A 172 -9.89 0.57 -9.66
N GLU A 173 -8.91 1.48 -9.69
CA GLU A 173 -7.51 1.12 -9.76
C GLU A 173 -7.08 0.33 -8.52
N LEU A 174 -7.48 0.77 -7.33
CA LEU A 174 -7.22 0.07 -6.06
C LEU A 174 -7.79 -1.36 -6.06
N LEU A 175 -8.98 -1.56 -6.65
CA LEU A 175 -9.60 -2.88 -6.78
C LEU A 175 -8.92 -3.80 -7.81
N ASN A 176 -8.17 -3.23 -8.76
CA ASN A 176 -7.48 -3.98 -9.80
C ASN A 176 -6.05 -4.41 -9.41
N GLN A 177 -5.51 -3.89 -8.30
CA GLN A 177 -4.17 -4.23 -7.80
C GLN A 177 -4.16 -5.50 -6.93
#